data_AF-W2NXG0-F1
#
_entry.id   AF-W2NXG0-F1
#
_cell.length_a   1.000
_cell.length_b   1.000
_cell.length_c   1.000
_cell.angle_alpha   90.00
_cell.angle_beta   90.00
_cell.angle_gamma   90.00
#
_symmetry.space_group_name_H-M   'P 1'
#
loop_
_entity.id
_entity.type
_entity.pdbx_description
1 polymer ?
#
loop_
_entity_poly.entity_id
_entity_poly.type
_entity_poly.pdbx_seq_one_letter_code
_entity_poly.pdbx_strand_id
1 'polypeptide(L)'
;MYREGYLIKCGRNAYDPPQLIYCVFENGVVQYYTEKGGMIVGELEMAGHVTKVRVEKTTPGKFPHRFTVSVAEVVRVEGRRMKLGEPRITEFAAPTNDLMKEWANSLHLWRRMNWKENVKFFDNSSEISQAEELETLQLQMHTLKTVRGRSVSANKFRKPFVNIMHGQPSPTIKKLRQMIMHTGSTACTSTA
;
A
#
# COMPACT_ATOMS: atom_id res chain seq x y z
N MET A 1 -21.45 9.75 11.92
CA MET A 1 -20.25 10.16 11.16
C MET A 1 -20.35 9.54 9.79
N TYR A 2 -20.20 10.36 8.74
CA TYR A 2 -20.33 9.94 7.35
C TYR A 2 -19.03 10.22 6.59
N ARG A 3 -18.56 9.27 5.78
CA ARG A 3 -17.47 9.49 4.82
C ARG A 3 -17.63 8.55 3.63
N GLU A 4 -17.44 9.05 2.43
CA GLU A 4 -17.41 8.25 1.21
C GLU A 4 -16.16 8.56 0.38
N GLY A 5 -15.79 7.68 -0.54
CA GLY A 5 -14.68 7.91 -1.47
C GLY A 5 -14.06 6.62 -1.98
N TYR A 6 -13.17 6.73 -2.97
CA TYR A 6 -12.47 5.57 -3.51
C TYR A 6 -11.28 5.19 -2.64
N LEU A 7 -11.10 3.87 -2.46
CA LEU A 7 -9.95 3.28 -1.78
C LEU A 7 -9.48 2.05 -2.55
N ILE A 8 -8.22 1.68 -2.35
CA ILE A 8 -7.74 0.34 -2.69
C ILE A 8 -7.81 -0.52 -1.44
N LYS A 9 -8.60 -1.60 -1.48
CA LYS A 9 -8.52 -2.67 -0.49
C LYS A 9 -7.30 -3.53 -0.82
N CYS A 10 -6.29 -3.48 0.04
CA CYS A 10 -5.08 -4.25 -0.14
C CYS A 10 -5.34 -5.74 0.11
N GLY A 11 -4.71 -6.57 -0.73
CA GLY A 11 -4.72 -8.01 -0.59
C GLY A 11 -4.09 -8.50 0.71
N ARG A 12 -4.71 -9.50 1.35
CA ARG A 12 -4.16 -10.12 2.58
C ARG A 12 -2.97 -11.03 2.30
N ASN A 13 -2.93 -11.65 1.12
CA ASN A 13 -1.89 -12.58 0.71
C ASN A 13 -1.66 -12.48 -0.82
N ALA A 14 -0.80 -13.34 -1.36
CA ALA A 14 -0.45 -13.32 -2.78
C ALA A 14 -1.62 -13.69 -3.73
N TYR A 15 -2.63 -14.40 -3.23
CA TYR A 15 -3.78 -14.88 -4.00
C TYR A 15 -5.00 -13.95 -3.92
N ASP A 16 -4.97 -12.95 -3.03
CA ASP A 16 -5.98 -11.92 -2.90
C ASP A 16 -5.44 -10.64 -3.55
N PRO A 17 -5.74 -10.36 -4.83
CA PRO A 17 -5.22 -9.18 -5.50
C PRO A 17 -5.83 -7.90 -4.90
N PRO A 18 -5.11 -6.76 -4.90
CA PRO A 18 -5.67 -5.48 -4.48
C PRO A 18 -6.87 -5.10 -5.35
N GLN A 19 -7.92 -4.57 -4.72
CA GLN A 19 -9.17 -4.19 -5.38
C GLN A 19 -9.42 -2.70 -5.22
N LEU A 20 -9.72 -2.02 -6.32
CA LEU A 20 -10.24 -0.66 -6.32
C LEU A 20 -11.73 -0.72 -5.99
N ILE A 21 -12.14 -0.04 -4.92
CA ILE A 21 -13.51 -0.09 -4.43
C ILE A 21 -13.98 1.32 -4.04
N TYR A 22 -15.28 1.53 -4.12
CA TYR A 22 -15.91 2.70 -3.53
C TYR A 22 -16.37 2.37 -2.12
N CYS A 23 -15.92 3.14 -1.13
CA CYS A 23 -16.23 2.90 0.27
C CYS A 23 -17.21 3.96 0.78
N VAL A 24 -18.20 3.50 1.54
CA VAL A 24 -19.09 4.37 2.31
C VAL A 24 -19.02 3.95 3.77
N PHE A 25 -18.69 4.89 4.64
CA PHE A 25 -18.68 4.72 6.08
C PHE A 25 -19.83 5.47 6.70
N GLU A 26 -20.76 4.72 7.26
CA GLU A 26 -21.94 5.24 7.95
C GLU A 26 -22.33 4.28 9.08
N ASN A 27 -22.89 4.80 10.17
CA ASN A 27 -23.48 4.01 11.27
C ASN A 27 -22.55 2.91 11.84
N GLY A 28 -21.23 3.11 11.76
CA GLY A 28 -20.25 2.14 12.27
C GLY A 28 -19.96 0.98 11.34
N VAL A 29 -20.37 1.06 10.09
CA VAL A 29 -20.11 0.05 9.06
C VAL A 29 -19.41 0.73 7.89
N VAL A 30 -18.29 0.15 7.45
CA VAL A 30 -17.70 0.52 6.16
C VAL A 30 -18.20 -0.47 5.12
N GLN A 31 -19.06 -0.02 4.22
CA GLN A 31 -19.54 -0.81 3.09
C GLN A 31 -18.65 -0.58 1.88
N TYR A 32 -18.44 -1.65 1.11
CA TYR A 32 -17.63 -1.65 -0.10
C TYR A 32 -18.52 -1.87 -1.30
N TYR A 33 -18.34 -1.06 -2.32
CA TYR A 33 -19.05 -1.16 -3.59
C TYR A 33 -18.04 -1.33 -4.72
N THR A 34 -18.46 -1.96 -5.81
CA THR A 34 -17.63 -2.07 -7.03
C THR A 34 -17.19 -0.70 -7.54
N GLU A 35 -18.11 0.27 -7.47
CA GLU A 35 -17.93 1.67 -7.86
C GLU A 35 -19.03 2.53 -7.20
N LYS A 36 -19.02 3.84 -7.40
CA LYS A 36 -20.09 4.71 -6.89
C LYS A 36 -21.42 4.38 -7.56
N GLY A 37 -22.41 3.98 -6.76
CA GLY A 37 -23.70 3.49 -7.25
C GLY A 37 -23.67 2.05 -7.78
N GLY A 38 -22.54 1.35 -7.63
CA GLY A 38 -22.37 -0.05 -8.02
C GLY A 38 -22.92 -1.05 -6.99
N MET A 39 -22.56 -2.33 -7.17
CA MET A 39 -23.01 -3.41 -6.29
C MET A 39 -22.18 -3.49 -5.01
N ILE A 40 -22.81 -3.86 -3.90
CA ILE A 40 -22.10 -4.14 -2.64
C ILE A 40 -21.25 -5.41 -2.79
N VAL A 41 -19.97 -5.33 -2.40
CA VAL A 41 -19.00 -6.44 -2.47
C VAL A 41 -18.49 -6.87 -1.10
N GLY A 42 -18.88 -6.16 -0.04
CA GLY A 42 -18.62 -6.56 1.33
C GLY A 42 -18.73 -5.40 2.30
N GLU A 43 -18.42 -5.71 3.56
CA GLU A 43 -18.49 -4.74 4.64
C GLU A 43 -17.47 -5.03 5.75
N LEU A 44 -17.28 -4.01 6.59
CA LEU A 44 -16.53 -4.08 7.84
C LEU A 44 -17.33 -3.41 8.94
N GLU A 45 -17.98 -4.24 9.73
CA GLU A 45 -18.70 -3.81 10.92
C GLU A 45 -17.72 -3.45 12.04
N MET A 46 -17.89 -2.26 12.60
CA MET A 46 -17.14 -1.76 13.74
C MET A 46 -18.00 -1.69 15.01
N ALA A 47 -19.33 -1.60 14.84
CA ALA A 47 -20.33 -1.70 15.89
C ALA A 47 -20.16 -3.00 16.68
N GLY A 48 -20.22 -2.93 18.01
CA GLY A 48 -20.05 -4.10 18.88
C GLY A 48 -18.62 -4.67 18.98
N HIS A 49 -17.67 -4.21 18.15
CA HIS A 49 -16.33 -4.77 18.06
C HIS A 49 -15.26 -3.88 18.73
N VAL A 50 -14.14 -4.49 19.14
CA VAL A 50 -12.93 -3.74 19.52
C VAL A 50 -12.14 -3.42 18.26
N THR A 51 -12.19 -2.16 17.85
CA THR A 51 -11.53 -1.68 16.63
C THR A 51 -10.24 -0.90 16.89
N LYS A 52 -9.19 -1.13 16.11
CA LYS A 52 -7.95 -0.35 16.15
C LYS A 52 -7.60 0.12 14.74
N VAL A 53 -7.45 1.43 14.59
CA VAL A 53 -7.03 2.06 13.34
C VAL A 53 -5.56 2.47 13.45
N ARG A 54 -4.77 2.22 12.42
CA ARG A 54 -3.36 2.66 12.33
C ARG A 54 -3.05 3.21 10.95
N VAL A 55 -2.32 4.31 10.91
CA VAL A 55 -1.64 4.76 9.68
C VAL A 55 -0.37 3.94 9.50
N GLU A 56 -0.18 3.39 8.32
CA GLU A 56 0.97 2.56 8.01
C GLU A 56 2.12 3.39 7.41
N LYS A 57 3.35 2.98 7.69
CA LYS A 57 4.53 3.62 7.11
C LYS A 57 4.65 3.23 5.63
N THR A 58 5.21 4.14 4.84
CA THR A 58 5.59 3.85 3.45
C THR A 58 6.56 2.67 3.43
N THR A 59 6.33 1.71 2.54
CA THR A 59 7.13 0.49 2.43
C THR A 59 7.34 0.18 0.95
N PRO A 60 8.58 -0.08 0.52
CA PRO A 60 8.84 -0.48 -0.87
C PRO A 60 7.98 -1.69 -1.29
N GLY A 61 7.43 -1.64 -2.51
CA GLY A 61 6.61 -2.73 -3.06
C GLY A 61 5.16 -2.80 -2.52
N LYS A 62 4.73 -1.83 -1.71
CA LYS A 62 3.36 -1.66 -1.21
C LYS A 62 2.77 -0.33 -1.69
N PHE A 63 1.45 -0.19 -1.63
CA PHE A 63 0.76 1.07 -1.96
C PHE A 63 1.24 2.21 -1.07
N PRO A 64 1.29 3.46 -1.54
CA PRO A 64 1.45 4.60 -0.65
C PRO A 64 0.19 4.79 0.20
N HIS A 65 0.25 5.71 1.17
CA HIS A 65 -0.91 6.21 1.93
C HIS A 65 -1.82 5.12 2.51
N ARG A 66 -1.21 4.11 3.11
CA ARG A 66 -1.92 2.96 3.68
C ARG A 66 -2.35 3.20 5.10
N PHE A 67 -3.48 2.61 5.47
CA PHE A 67 -3.93 2.50 6.85
C PHE A 67 -4.57 1.13 7.07
N THR A 68 -4.51 0.64 8.31
CA THR A 68 -5.11 -0.63 8.71
C THR A 68 -6.25 -0.42 9.69
N VAL A 69 -7.29 -1.23 9.54
CA VAL A 69 -8.40 -1.35 10.47
C VAL A 69 -8.43 -2.78 10.98
N SER A 70 -8.16 -2.93 12.27
CA SER A 70 -8.23 -4.20 13.00
C SER A 70 -9.54 -4.25 13.76
N VAL A 71 -10.32 -5.32 13.57
CA VAL A 71 -11.62 -5.53 14.20
C VAL A 71 -11.57 -6.86 14.95
N ALA A 72 -11.76 -6.83 16.27
CA ALA A 72 -11.85 -8.02 17.11
C ALA A 72 -13.26 -8.15 17.68
N GLU A 73 -13.86 -9.32 17.50
CA GLU A 73 -15.06 -9.70 18.23
C GLU A 73 -14.77 -9.72 19.73
N VAL A 74 -15.76 -9.31 20.52
CA VAL A 74 -15.65 -9.35 21.98
C VAL A 74 -16.89 -9.92 22.61
N VAL A 75 -16.69 -10.79 23.59
CA VAL A 75 -17.73 -11.31 24.47
C VAL A 75 -17.59 -10.72 25.86
N ARG A 76 -18.72 -10.55 26.55
CA ARG A 76 -18.72 -10.08 27.94
C ARG A 76 -18.87 -11.29 28.85
N VAL A 77 -17.80 -11.60 29.58
CA VAL A 77 -17.77 -12.68 30.58
C VAL A 77 -17.57 -12.01 31.92
N GLU A 78 -18.52 -12.18 32.84
CA GLU A 78 -18.47 -11.63 34.21
C GLU A 78 -18.18 -10.11 34.24
N GLY A 79 -18.76 -9.36 33.30
CA GLY A 79 -18.56 -7.91 33.21
C GLY A 79 -17.24 -7.46 32.55
N ARG A 80 -16.33 -8.38 32.22
CA ARG A 80 -15.08 -8.10 31.48
C ARG A 80 -15.29 -8.34 29.99
N ARG A 81 -14.75 -7.44 29.15
CA ARG A 81 -14.72 -7.64 27.69
C ARG A 81 -13.52 -8.50 27.33
N MET A 82 -13.77 -9.69 26.80
CA MET A 82 -12.75 -10.62 26.32
C MET A 82 -12.80 -10.70 24.79
N LYS A 83 -11.64 -10.71 24.13
CA LYS A 83 -11.57 -10.86 22.67
C LYS A 83 -11.85 -12.30 22.27
N LEU A 84 -12.69 -12.48 21.27
CA LEU A 84 -12.95 -13.76 20.64
C LEU A 84 -12.03 -13.89 19.42
N GLY A 85 -10.98 -14.69 19.55
CA GLY A 85 -10.05 -14.98 18.47
C GLY A 85 -9.12 -13.83 18.06
N GLU A 86 -8.45 -14.04 16.92
CA GLU A 86 -7.55 -13.05 16.33
C GLU A 86 -8.34 -11.94 15.62
N PRO A 87 -7.90 -10.68 15.74
CA PRO A 87 -8.57 -9.60 15.05
C PRO A 87 -8.47 -9.74 13.53
N ARG A 88 -9.59 -9.54 12.83
CA ARG A 88 -9.61 -9.34 11.39
C ARG A 88 -8.92 -8.01 11.04
N ILE A 89 -7.83 -8.07 10.27
CA ILE A 89 -7.13 -6.88 9.79
C ILE A 89 -7.50 -6.64 8.31
N THR A 90 -7.91 -5.42 8.01
CA THR A 90 -8.16 -4.94 6.65
C THR A 90 -7.25 -3.75 6.39
N GLU A 91 -6.42 -3.84 5.36
CA GLU A 91 -5.53 -2.75 4.93
C GLU A 91 -6.16 -2.04 3.73
N PHE A 92 -6.14 -0.72 3.76
CA PHE A 92 -6.58 0.16 2.69
C PHE A 92 -5.45 1.09 2.25
N ALA A 93 -5.51 1.57 1.02
CA ALA A 93 -4.69 2.67 0.52
C ALA A 93 -5.58 3.78 -0.04
N ALA A 94 -5.29 5.03 0.34
CA ALA A 94 -5.98 6.22 -0.13
C ALA A 94 -5.21 6.89 -1.28
N PRO A 95 -5.88 7.71 -2.11
CA PRO A 95 -5.22 8.39 -3.23
C PRO A 95 -4.16 9.39 -2.75
N THR A 96 -4.39 10.06 -1.62
CA THR A 96 -3.48 11.06 -1.05
C THR A 96 -3.22 10.84 0.44
N ASN A 97 -2.18 11.49 0.97
CA ASN A 97 -1.86 11.42 2.40
C ASN A 97 -2.96 12.03 3.27
N ASP A 98 -3.61 13.09 2.82
CA ASP A 98 -4.64 13.77 3.59
C ASP A 98 -5.94 12.96 3.61
N LEU A 99 -6.34 12.39 2.47
CA LEU A 99 -7.47 11.45 2.42
C LEU A 99 -7.23 10.21 3.29
N MET A 100 -6.00 9.70 3.36
CA MET A 100 -5.64 8.62 4.30
C MET A 100 -5.84 9.04 5.75
N LYS A 101 -5.37 10.23 6.15
CA LYS A 101 -5.53 10.74 7.52
C LYS A 101 -7.01 10.94 7.85
N GLU A 102 -7.79 11.51 6.94
CA GLU A 102 -9.22 11.73 7.14
C GLU A 102 -9.98 10.41 7.27
N TRP A 103 -9.70 9.40 6.43
CA TRP A 103 -10.26 8.06 6.57
C TRP A 103 -9.89 7.45 7.93
N ALA A 104 -8.61 7.46 8.29
CA ALA A 104 -8.14 6.91 9.54
C ALA A 104 -8.77 7.62 10.76
N ASN A 105 -8.86 8.95 10.72
CA ASN A 105 -9.50 9.76 11.76
C ASN A 105 -10.99 9.50 11.84
N SER A 106 -11.68 9.34 10.70
CA SER A 106 -13.12 9.05 10.68
C SER A 106 -13.45 7.77 11.43
N LEU A 107 -12.72 6.70 11.11
CA LEU A 107 -12.89 5.40 11.73
C LEU A 107 -12.45 5.43 13.20
N HIS A 108 -11.38 6.18 13.53
CA HIS A 108 -10.89 6.31 14.90
C HIS A 108 -11.86 7.08 15.81
N LEU A 109 -12.40 8.20 15.33
CA LEU A 109 -13.28 9.08 16.08
C LEU A 109 -14.65 8.44 16.31
N TRP A 110 -15.19 7.72 15.33
CA TRP A 110 -16.44 6.99 15.49
C TRP A 110 -16.43 6.08 16.73
N ARG A 111 -15.30 5.40 17.00
CA ARG A 111 -15.16 4.57 18.22
C ARG A 111 -15.25 5.38 19.51
N ARG A 112 -14.62 6.56 19.55
CA ARG A 112 -14.50 7.36 20.79
C ARG A 112 -15.78 8.12 21.09
N MET A 113 -16.46 8.57 20.05
CA MET A 113 -17.51 9.58 20.14
C MET A 113 -18.88 8.92 19.96
N ASN A 114 -19.19 7.90 20.76
CA ASN A 114 -20.34 6.97 20.68
C ASN A 114 -21.75 7.64 20.57
N TRP A 115 -22.00 8.49 19.56
CA TRP A 115 -23.00 9.56 19.60
C TRP A 115 -23.74 9.79 18.29
N LYS A 116 -25.05 9.97 18.49
CA LYS A 116 -26.08 10.74 17.77
C LYS A 116 -25.69 11.29 16.39
N GLU A 117 -26.46 10.85 15.40
CA GLU A 117 -26.78 11.48 14.12
C GLU A 117 -25.71 12.40 13.46
N ASN A 118 -25.14 11.89 12.36
CA ASN A 118 -24.78 12.66 11.16
C ASN A 118 -23.87 13.90 11.29
N VAL A 119 -22.89 13.90 12.20
CA VAL A 119 -21.80 14.88 12.13
C VAL A 119 -20.87 14.58 10.94
N LYS A 120 -20.85 15.48 9.95
CA LYS A 120 -19.84 15.56 8.89
C LYS A 120 -18.70 16.46 9.40
N PHE A 121 -17.52 15.88 9.65
CA PHE A 121 -16.37 16.63 10.18
C PHE A 121 -15.46 17.21 9.09
N PHE A 122 -15.69 16.87 7.82
CA PHE A 122 -14.72 16.99 6.74
C PHE A 122 -15.28 17.70 5.50
N ASP A 123 -16.16 18.69 5.68
CA ASP A 123 -16.70 19.49 4.55
C ASP A 123 -15.62 20.31 3.80
N ASN A 124 -14.41 20.39 4.35
CA ASN A 124 -13.32 21.23 3.83
C ASN A 124 -12.04 20.45 3.49
N SER A 125 -12.05 19.11 3.43
CA SER A 125 -10.82 18.34 3.27
C SER A 125 -10.88 17.42 2.04
N SER A 126 -9.98 17.76 1.10
CA SER A 126 -9.82 17.32 -0.30
C SER A 126 -10.70 18.00 -1.35
N GLU A 127 -10.08 18.98 -2.03
CA GLU A 127 -10.51 19.61 -3.28
C GLU A 127 -10.54 18.65 -4.48
N ILE A 128 -10.03 17.42 -4.35
CA ILE A 128 -9.99 16.48 -5.47
C ILE A 128 -11.34 15.79 -5.64
N SER A 129 -11.84 15.81 -6.86
CA SER A 129 -13.07 15.15 -7.25
C SER A 129 -12.94 13.63 -7.14
N GLN A 130 -14.07 12.94 -6.98
CA GLN A 130 -14.09 11.47 -6.94
C GLN A 130 -13.56 10.83 -8.25
N ALA A 131 -13.63 11.55 -9.37
CA ALA A 131 -13.01 11.12 -10.63
C ALA A 131 -11.47 11.16 -10.54
N GLU A 132 -10.91 12.22 -9.96
CA GLU A 132 -9.46 12.34 -9.73
C GLU A 132 -8.95 11.35 -8.68
N GLU A 133 -9.74 11.06 -7.64
CA GLU A 133 -9.44 9.98 -6.69
C GLU A 133 -9.28 8.65 -7.43
N LEU A 134 -10.25 8.31 -8.29
CA LEU A 134 -10.28 7.07 -9.05
C LEU A 134 -9.07 6.98 -9.98
N GLU A 135 -8.79 8.02 -10.76
CA GLU A 135 -7.65 8.08 -11.69
C GLU A 135 -6.32 7.92 -10.94
N THR A 136 -6.15 8.65 -9.82
CA THR A 136 -4.96 8.56 -8.99
C THR A 136 -4.72 7.13 -8.50
N LEU A 137 -5.76 6.46 -8.01
CA LEU A 137 -5.65 5.09 -7.51
C LEU A 137 -5.40 4.08 -8.64
N GLN A 138 -6.01 4.26 -9.82
CA GLN A 138 -5.73 3.44 -11.00
C GLN A 138 -4.26 3.53 -11.41
N LEU A 139 -3.68 4.74 -11.42
CA LEU A 139 -2.26 4.96 -11.67
C LEU A 139 -1.38 4.28 -10.61
N GLN A 140 -1.73 4.36 -9.32
CA GLN A 140 -1.02 3.65 -8.25
C GLN A 140 -1.08 2.13 -8.43
N MET A 141 -2.23 1.56 -8.80
CA MET A 141 -2.38 0.13 -9.09
C MET A 141 -1.51 -0.30 -10.27
N HIS A 142 -1.52 0.47 -11.37
CA HIS A 142 -0.70 0.18 -12.54
C HIS A 142 0.81 0.22 -12.20
N THR A 143 1.24 1.23 -11.46
CA THR A 143 2.63 1.40 -11.02
C THR A 143 3.09 0.21 -10.17
N LEU A 144 2.26 -0.31 -9.27
CA LEU A 144 2.65 -1.48 -8.47
C LEU A 144 2.64 -2.79 -9.25
N LYS A 145 1.71 -2.96 -10.21
CA LYS A 145 1.71 -4.13 -11.10
C LYS A 145 2.99 -4.17 -11.95
N THR A 146 3.42 -3.02 -12.48
CA THR A 146 4.64 -2.93 -13.30
C THR A 146 5.91 -3.15 -12.48
N VAL A 147 5.99 -2.64 -11.25
CA VAL A 147 7.12 -2.88 -10.34
C VAL A 147 7.21 -4.36 -9.94
N ARG A 148 6.08 -5.01 -9.64
CA ARG A 148 6.04 -6.46 -9.34
C ARG A 148 6.39 -7.32 -10.55
N GLY A 149 5.99 -6.92 -11.76
CA GLY A 149 6.36 -7.60 -13.00
C GLY A 149 7.86 -7.54 -13.30
N ARG A 150 8.56 -6.50 -12.84
CA ARG A 150 10.02 -6.39 -12.99
C ARG A 150 10.82 -7.23 -11.99
N SER A 151 10.22 -7.69 -10.88
CA SER A 151 10.93 -8.55 -9.92
C SER A 151 10.92 -10.04 -10.27
N VAL A 152 10.36 -10.42 -11.43
CA VAL A 152 10.35 -11.81 -11.92
C VAL A 152 10.91 -11.85 -13.35
N SER A 153 12.15 -11.37 -13.55
CA SER A 153 13.10 -11.85 -14.57
C SER A 153 14.35 -10.96 -14.60
N ALA A 154 15.20 -11.08 -13.57
CA ALA A 154 16.60 -10.68 -13.65
C ALA A 154 17.52 -11.88 -13.94
N ASN A 155 16.96 -12.97 -14.49
CA ASN A 155 17.73 -14.06 -15.08
C ASN A 155 17.44 -14.10 -16.58
N LYS A 156 18.50 -13.88 -17.39
CA LYS A 156 18.58 -13.79 -18.87
C LYS A 156 18.25 -12.37 -19.37
N PHE A 157 19.20 -11.54 -19.81
CA PHE A 157 20.23 -11.80 -20.81
C PHE A 157 21.61 -11.24 -20.38
N ARG A 158 22.52 -12.09 -19.88
CA ARG A 158 23.94 -11.92 -20.21
C ARG A 158 24.12 -12.61 -21.56
N LYS A 159 24.39 -11.83 -22.61
CA LYS A 159 24.78 -12.36 -23.92
C LYS A 159 25.99 -13.30 -23.70
N PRO A 160 25.98 -14.54 -24.17
CA PRO A 160 27.21 -15.30 -24.26
C PRO A 160 28.06 -14.62 -25.34
N PHE A 161 29.21 -14.07 -24.95
CA PHE A 161 30.25 -13.75 -25.91
C PHE A 161 30.69 -15.07 -26.53
N VAL A 162 30.16 -15.35 -27.73
CA VAL A 162 30.81 -16.26 -28.65
C VAL A 162 31.93 -15.44 -29.27
N ASN A 163 33.15 -15.60 -28.76
CA ASN A 163 34.31 -15.56 -29.63
C ASN A 163 35.24 -16.71 -29.27
N ILE A 164 35.37 -17.53 -30.28
CA ILE A 164 36.10 -18.77 -30.44
C ILE A 164 37.60 -18.43 -30.61
N MET A 165 38.46 -19.30 -30.08
CA MET A 165 39.91 -19.44 -30.35
C MET A 165 40.84 -18.42 -29.68
N HIS A 166 41.44 -18.82 -28.55
CA HIS A 166 42.87 -19.13 -28.39
C HIS A 166 43.13 -19.41 -26.90
N GLY A 167 43.73 -20.55 -26.59
CA GLY A 167 43.94 -21.03 -25.22
C GLY A 167 44.78 -20.06 -24.37
N GLN A 168 44.12 -19.28 -23.52
CA GLN A 168 44.76 -18.51 -22.45
C GLN A 168 44.04 -18.79 -21.12
N PRO A 169 44.75 -19.22 -20.06
CA PRO A 169 44.14 -19.48 -18.77
C PRO A 169 43.63 -18.17 -18.15
N SER A 170 42.42 -18.21 -17.56
CA SER A 170 41.84 -17.04 -16.87
C SER A 170 42.80 -16.48 -15.82
N PRO A 171 42.98 -15.15 -15.75
CA PRO A 171 43.88 -14.53 -14.79
C PRO A 171 43.38 -14.75 -13.35
N THR A 172 44.30 -15.12 -12.46
CA THR A 172 44.01 -15.27 -11.03
C THR A 172 43.59 -13.94 -10.40
N ILE A 173 42.75 -14.03 -9.36
CA ILE A 173 42.14 -12.88 -8.64
C ILE A 173 43.18 -11.82 -8.23
N LYS A 174 44.43 -12.21 -7.95
CA LYS A 174 45.52 -11.28 -7.63
C LYS A 174 45.85 -10.32 -8.78
N LYS A 175 45.84 -10.79 -10.03
CA LYS A 175 46.15 -9.99 -11.23
C LYS A 175 45.02 -9.02 -11.59
N LEU A 176 43.77 -9.41 -11.30
CA LEU A 176 42.59 -8.54 -11.46
C LEU A 176 42.63 -7.35 -10.49
N ARG A 177 43.03 -7.58 -9.23
CA ARG A 177 43.14 -6.52 -8.21
C ARG A 177 44.24 -5.51 -8.55
N GLN A 178 45.34 -5.94 -9.16
CA GLN A 178 46.43 -5.06 -9.55
C GLN A 178 46.06 -4.15 -10.74
N MET A 179 45.23 -4.63 -11.68
CA MET A 179 44.73 -3.80 -12.78
C MET A 179 43.78 -2.69 -12.32
N ILE A 180 43.01 -2.92 -11.25
CA ILE A 180 42.09 -1.92 -10.69
C ILE A 180 42.86 -0.81 -9.92
N MET A 181 44.07 -1.10 -9.43
CA MET A 181 44.87 -0.12 -8.69
C MET A 181 45.74 0.79 -9.56
N HIS A 182 45.89 0.49 -10.86
CA HIS A 182 46.66 1.32 -11.80
C HIS A 182 45.82 2.26 -12.68
N THR A 183 44.48 2.26 -12.56
CA THR A 183 43.61 3.20 -13.29
C THR A 183 43.40 4.54 -12.57
N GLY A 184 44.21 4.84 -11.55
CA GLY A 184 44.20 6.10 -10.81
C GLY A 184 45.40 6.99 -11.13
N SER A 185 45.65 7.32 -12.39
CA SER A 185 46.54 8.44 -12.77
C SER A 185 46.33 8.86 -14.23
N THR A 186 45.48 9.86 -14.45
CA THR A 186 45.53 10.69 -15.66
C THR A 186 45.51 12.14 -15.21
N ALA A 187 46.71 12.70 -15.03
CA ALA A 187 46.93 14.13 -14.94
C ALA A 187 47.06 14.73 -16.34
N CYS A 188 46.49 15.93 -16.46
CA CYS A 188 46.53 16.96 -17.49
C CYS A 188 47.85 17.15 -18.28
N THR A 189 47.76 17.49 -19.58
CA THR A 189 48.00 18.87 -20.11
C THR A 189 48.10 18.97 -21.66
N SER A 190 47.47 20.03 -22.19
CA SER A 190 47.84 20.95 -23.31
C SER A 190 47.93 20.40 -24.76
N THR A 191 47.65 21.13 -25.85
CA THR A 191 47.85 22.55 -26.25
C THR A 191 46.94 22.98 -27.42
N ALA A 192 46.61 24.27 -27.48
CA ALA A 192 46.85 25.16 -28.64
C ALA A 192 46.88 26.62 -28.14
#